data_AF-A0A8T4I8Y0-F1
#
_entry.id   AF-A0A8T4I8Y0-F1
#
_cell.length_a   1.000
_cell.length_b   1.000
_cell.length_c   1.000
_cell.angle_alpha   90.00
_cell.angle_beta   90.00
_cell.angle_gamma   90.00
#
_symmetry.space_group_name_H-M   'P 1'
#
loop_
_entity.id
_entity.type
_entity.pdbx_description
1 polymer ?
#
loop_
_entity_poly.entity_id
_entity_poly.type
_entity_poly.pdbx_seq_one_letter_code
_entity_poly.pdbx_strand_id
1 'polypeptide(L)' 'MPDLTEYDVILVASSAGTDSQAMLDYVAECARAAAVTSRVVVLHNNLGRAEWPGTEGLAK' A
#
# COMPACT_ATOMS: atom_id res chain seq x y z
N MET A 1 -9.87 15.10 -3.51
CA MET A 1 -9.19 14.04 -2.72
C MET A 1 -9.64 14.18 -1.28
N PRO A 2 -9.82 13.07 -0.55
CA PRO A 2 -10.12 13.12 0.88
C PRO A 2 -8.95 13.72 1.67
N ASP A 3 -9.23 14.32 2.82
CA ASP A 3 -8.20 14.80 3.75
C ASP A 3 -7.63 13.60 4.52
N LEU A 4 -6.36 13.29 4.28
CA LEU A 4 -5.70 12.14 4.91
C LEU A 4 -5.52 12.30 6.43
N THR A 5 -5.61 13.51 6.96
CA THR A 5 -5.43 13.79 8.40
C THR A 5 -6.64 13.37 9.23
N GLU A 6 -7.80 13.18 8.60
CA GLU A 6 -9.04 12.73 9.25
C GLU A 6 -9.06 11.23 9.55
N TYR A 7 -8.14 10.45 8.96
CA TYR A 7 -8.09 9.00 9.15
C TYR A 7 -7.04 8.60 10.18
N ASP A 8 -7.43 7.74 11.13
CA ASP A 8 -6.50 7.11 12.07
C ASP A 8 -5.62 6.04 11.39
N VAL A 9 -6.17 5.36 10.37
CA VAL A 9 -5.50 4.31 9.60
C VAL A 9 -5.79 4.51 8.11
N ILE A 10 -4.73 4.47 7.30
CA ILE A 10 -4.80 4.50 5.83
C ILE A 10 -4.34 3.12 5.33
N LEU A 11 -5.28 2.24 5.04
CA LEU A 11 -5.02 0.88 4.60
C LEU A 11 -4.90 0.81 3.07
N VAL A 12 -3.76 0.34 2.57
CA VAL A 12 -3.52 0.12 1.13
C VAL A 12 -3.36 -1.37 0.88
N ALA A 13 -4.29 -1.97 0.15
CA ALA A 13 -4.15 -3.36 -0.29
C ALA A 13 -3.17 -3.44 -1.47
N SER A 14 -2.10 -4.23 -1.33
CA SER A 14 -1.12 -4.45 -2.38
C SER A 14 -1.12 -5.91 -2.81
N SER A 15 -1.37 -6.13 -4.10
CA SER A 15 -1.14 -7.42 -4.77
C SER A 15 0.31 -7.61 -5.21
N ALA A 16 1.14 -6.57 -5.00
CA ALA A 16 2.45 -6.39 -5.59
C ALA A 16 2.50 -6.40 -7.14
N GLY A 17 1.33 -6.38 -7.80
CA GLY A 17 1.21 -6.06 -9.22
C GLY A 17 1.43 -4.56 -9.48
N THR A 18 1.65 -4.23 -10.75
CA THR A 18 2.02 -2.90 -11.22
C THR A 18 1.05 -1.81 -10.75
N ASP A 19 -0.26 -2.02 -10.93
CA ASP A 19 -1.26 -0.99 -10.58
C ASP A 19 -1.28 -0.74 -9.07
N SER A 20 -1.18 -1.80 -8.26
CA SER A 20 -1.12 -1.63 -6.80
C SER A 20 0.18 -0.98 -6.33
N GLN A 21 1.30 -1.18 -7.02
CA GLN A 21 2.57 -0.51 -6.72
C GLN A 21 2.51 0.97 -7.09
N ALA A 22 1.99 1.32 -8.26
CA ALA A 22 1.78 2.71 -8.65
C ALA A 22 0.83 3.43 -7.70
N MET A 23 -0.24 2.74 -7.26
CA MET A 23 -1.17 3.30 -6.30
C MET A 23 -0.52 3.51 -4.92
N LEU A 24 0.30 2.56 -4.47
CA LEU A 24 1.06 2.67 -3.22
C LEU A 24 2.03 3.85 -3.26
N ASP A 25 2.75 4.04 -4.36
CA ASP A 25 3.67 5.17 -4.54
C ASP A 25 2.95 6.51 -4.41
N TYR A 26 1.85 6.68 -5.13
CA TYR A 26 1.03 7.89 -5.04
C TYR A 26 0.47 8.14 -3.63
N VAL A 27 -0.05 7.10 -2.95
CA VAL A 27 -0.54 7.24 -1.57
C VAL A 27 0.61 7.62 -0.63
N ALA A 28 1.80 7.05 -0.82
CA ALA A 28 2.98 7.39 -0.03
C ALA A 28 3.39 8.86 -0.23
N GLU A 29 3.32 9.39 -1.46
CA GLU A 29 3.55 10.81 -1.74
C GLU A 29 2.54 11.71 -1.03
N CYS A 30 1.25 11.36 -1.10
CA CYS A 30 0.19 12.13 -0.47
C CYS A 30 0.32 12.12 1.07
N ALA A 31 0.59 10.95 1.66
CA ALA A 31 0.75 10.80 3.10
C ALA A 31 2.00 11.54 3.61
N ARG A 32 3.07 11.59 2.81
CA ARG A 32 4.27 12.38 3.12
C ARG A 32 3.98 13.87 3.09
N ALA A 33 3.25 14.34 2.08
CA ALA A 33 2.84 15.75 1.97
C ALA A 33 1.94 16.19 3.14
N ALA A 34 1.10 15.28 3.65
CA ALA A 34 0.23 15.51 4.79
C ALA A 34 0.86 15.18 6.17
N ALA A 35 2.13 14.77 6.21
CA ALA A 35 2.84 14.36 7.42
C ALA A 35 2.16 13.23 8.24
N VAL A 36 1.46 12.32 7.57
CA VAL A 36 0.74 11.18 8.18
C VAL A 36 1.24 9.81 7.72
N THR A 37 2.47 9.72 7.19
CA THR A 37 3.06 8.44 6.72
C THR A 37 2.99 7.32 7.77
N SER A 38 3.08 7.65 9.06
CA SER A 38 2.98 6.68 10.16
C SER A 38 1.60 6.00 10.27
N ARG A 39 0.57 6.52 9.60
CA ARG A 39 -0.79 5.95 9.56
C ARG A 39 -1.01 5.03 8.37
N VAL A 40 -0.05 4.95 7.44
CA VAL A 40 -0.16 4.10 6.24
C VAL A 40 0.20 2.66 6.60
N VAL A 41 -0.73 1.75 6.35
CA VAL A 41 -0.56 0.30 6.52
C VAL A 41 -0.73 -0.36 5.17
N VAL A 42 0.29 -1.11 4.72
CA VAL A 42 0.21 -1.89 3.49
C VAL A 42 -0.18 -3.32 3.85
N LEU A 43 -1.28 -3.79 3.27
CA LEU A 43 -1.77 -5.16 3.44
C LEU A 43 -1.51 -5.96 2.18
N HIS A 44 -0.78 -7.05 2.32
CA HIS A 44 -0.66 -8.07 1.28
C HIS A 44 -1.30 -9.37 1.75
N ASN A 45 -2.24 -9.87 0.96
CA ASN A 45 -2.89 -11.15 1.22
C ASN A 45 -2.11 -12.26 0.52
N ASN A 46 -1.22 -12.91 1.26
CA ASN A 46 -0.44 -14.05 0.77
C ASN A 46 -1.39 -15.22 0.41
N LEU A 47 -1.40 -15.61 -0.87
CA LEU A 47 -2.24 -16.69 -1.40
C LEU A 47 -1.54 -18.06 -1.39
N GLY A 48 -0.31 -18.12 -0.88
CA GLY A 48 0.52 -19.30 -0.80
C GLY A 48 0.79 -19.88 -2.19
N ARG A 49 0.41 -21.14 -2.41
CA ARG A 49 0.69 -21.87 -3.66
C ARG A 49 -0.03 -21.29 -4.89
N ALA A 50 -1.07 -20.47 -4.70
CA ALA A 50 -1.79 -19.84 -5.80
C ALA A 50 -1.12 -18.54 -6.28
N GLU A 51 -0.01 -18.14 -5.67
CA GLU A 51 0.69 -16.91 -5.97
C GLU A 51 1.79 -17.11 -7.03
N TRP A 52 2.05 -16.06 -7.81
CA TRP A 52 3.10 -16.09 -8.83
C TRP A 52 4.50 -16.13 -8.18
N PRO A 53 5.47 -16.85 -8.78
CA PRO A 53 6.85 -16.82 -8.29
C PRO A 53 7.41 -15.40 -8.24
N GLY A 54 7.94 -15.00 -7.09
CA GLY A 54 8.56 -13.69 -6.87
C GLY A 54 7.66 -12.62 -6.25
N THR A 55 6.34 -12.81 -6.19
CA THR A 55 5.43 -11.80 -5.61
C THR A 55 5.72 -11.52 -4.14
N GLU A 56 6.08 -12.54 -3.36
CA GLU A 56 6.46 -12.37 -1.95
C GLU A 56 7.63 -11.39 -1.78
N GLY A 57 8.57 -11.33 -2.74
CA GLY A 57 9.69 -10.39 -2.70
C GLY A 57 9.27 -8.95 -2.99
N LEU A 58 8.16 -8.74 -3.70
CA LEU A 58 7.64 -7.43 -4.08
C LEU A 58 6.60 -6.90 -3.07
N ALA A 59 6.06 -7.77 -2.22
CA ALA A 59 5.08 -7.45 -1.20
C ALA A 59 5.70 -7.14 0.18
N LYS A 60 7.01 -6.86 0.24
CA LYS A 60 7.79 -6.62 1.46
C LYS A 60 8.04 -5.14 1.70
#